data_AF-A0A352Y2H0-F1
#
_entry.id   AF-A0A352Y2H0-F1
#
_cell.length_a   1.000
_cell.length_b   1.000
_cell.length_c   1.000
_cell.angle_alpha   90.00
_cell.angle_beta   90.00
_cell.angle_gamma   90.00
#
_symmetry.space_group_name_H-M   'P 1'
#
loop_
_entity.id
_entity.type
_entity.pdbx_description
1 polymer ?
#
loop_
_entity_poly.entity_id
_entity_poly.type
_entity_poly.pdbx_seq_one_letter_code
_entity_poly.pdbx_strand_id
1 'polypeptide(L)'
;MSYSPVTRLLTTLDLLQSRPGVTAAQLAERLAVEARSVRRYITMLQDIGIPVEAVRGRYGGYRLRPGFTPPANFDCLAYTIQAFAAIPSRWLAEVLLQTSLEQIREAVPATFATLEQTPAGLLLRAYDDDLQHTARFLINLGCPFRVLQPPELVEVLRRLAESILDFTKADEKGFSSAL
;
A
#
# COMPACT_ATOMS: atom_id res chain seq x y z
N MET A 1 -14.11 -12.13 10.79
CA MET A 1 -12.67 -12.47 10.78
C MET A 1 -11.99 -11.66 9.68
N SER A 2 -11.41 -10.51 10.02
CA SER A 2 -10.69 -9.69 9.03
C SER A 2 -9.35 -10.33 8.71
N TYR A 3 -9.27 -10.98 7.55
CA TYR A 3 -8.02 -11.50 7.00
C TYR A 3 -7.11 -10.34 6.57
N SER A 4 -5.91 -10.30 7.16
CA SER A 4 -4.87 -9.30 6.87
C SER A 4 -4.47 -9.30 5.39
N PRO A 5 -4.16 -8.12 4.80
CA PRO A 5 -3.60 -7.99 3.45
C PRO A 5 -2.42 -8.93 3.19
N VAL A 6 -1.57 -9.16 4.19
CA VAL A 6 -0.42 -10.06 4.11
C VAL A 6 -0.87 -11.51 3.94
N THR A 7 -1.84 -11.97 4.73
CA THR A 7 -2.40 -13.33 4.59
C THR A 7 -2.99 -13.55 3.19
N ARG A 8 -3.67 -12.53 2.64
CA ARG A 8 -4.26 -12.61 1.30
C ARG A 8 -3.20 -12.63 0.19
N LEU A 9 -2.08 -11.92 0.36
CA LEU A 9 -0.92 -12.00 -0.53
C LEU A 9 -0.28 -13.39 -0.50
N LEU A 10 -0.09 -13.94 0.69
CA LEU A 10 0.48 -15.28 0.87
C LEU A 10 -0.41 -16.36 0.25
N THR A 11 -1.73 -16.29 0.45
CA THR A 11 -2.68 -17.22 -0.18
C THR A 11 -2.73 -17.03 -1.70
N THR A 12 -2.58 -15.80 -2.21
CA THR A 12 -2.49 -15.56 -3.65
C THR A 12 -1.25 -16.26 -4.24
N LEU A 13 -0.11 -16.15 -3.57
CA LEU A 13 1.14 -16.77 -4.01
C LEU A 13 1.06 -18.30 -4.00
N ASP A 14 0.54 -18.90 -2.93
CA ASP A 14 0.33 -20.35 -2.81
C ASP A 14 -0.57 -20.89 -3.94
N LEU A 15 -1.64 -20.17 -4.28
CA LEU A 15 -2.52 -20.53 -5.39
C LEU A 15 -1.80 -20.48 -6.74
N LEU A 16 -0.91 -19.51 -6.95
CA LEU A 16 -0.12 -19.40 -8.18
C LEU A 16 0.97 -20.49 -8.30
N GLN A 17 1.49 -20.99 -7.17
CA GLN A 17 2.43 -22.11 -7.14
C GLN A 17 1.73 -23.45 -7.41
N SER A 18 0.56 -23.66 -6.81
CA SER A 18 -0.19 -24.91 -6.94
C SER A 18 -0.75 -25.14 -8.35
N ARG A 19 -1.08 -24.06 -9.09
CA ARG A 19 -1.65 -24.17 -10.43
C ARG A 19 -1.30 -22.94 -11.29
N PRO A 20 -0.58 -23.10 -12.42
CA PRO A 20 -0.38 -21.99 -13.35
C PRO A 20 -1.69 -21.64 -14.08
N GLY A 21 -1.92 -20.35 -14.34
CA GLY A 21 -3.07 -19.88 -15.14
C GLY A 21 -4.32 -19.55 -14.33
N VAL A 22 -4.19 -19.14 -13.05
CA VAL A 22 -5.35 -18.76 -12.23
C VAL A 22 -5.84 -17.37 -12.63
N THR A 23 -7.12 -17.26 -12.96
CA THR A 23 -7.73 -15.98 -13.32
C THR A 23 -7.92 -15.07 -12.10
N ALA A 24 -8.03 -13.77 -12.35
CA ALA A 24 -8.38 -12.80 -11.31
C ALA A 24 -9.71 -13.14 -10.59
N ALA A 25 -10.68 -13.68 -11.33
CA ALA A 25 -11.99 -14.07 -10.80
C ALA A 25 -11.89 -15.29 -9.85
N GLN A 26 -11.09 -16.30 -10.22
CA GLN A 26 -10.87 -17.47 -9.37
C GLN A 26 -10.09 -17.12 -8.11
N LEU A 27 -9.10 -16.23 -8.20
CA LEU A 27 -8.41 -15.69 -7.02
C LEU A 27 -9.38 -14.92 -6.13
N ALA A 28 -10.26 -14.09 -6.73
CA ALA A 28 -11.24 -13.28 -6.00
C ALA A 28 -12.21 -14.16 -5.20
N GLU A 29 -12.77 -15.18 -5.84
CA GLU A 29 -13.67 -16.16 -5.22
C GLU A 29 -12.98 -16.89 -4.06
N ARG A 30 -11.77 -17.38 -4.29
CA ARG A 30 -11.04 -18.21 -3.32
C ARG A 30 -10.49 -17.43 -2.14
N LEU A 31 -10.17 -16.16 -2.37
CA LEU A 31 -9.74 -15.23 -1.33
C LEU A 31 -10.94 -14.53 -0.66
N ALA A 32 -12.18 -14.72 -1.13
CA ALA A 32 -13.34 -13.95 -0.69
C ALA A 32 -13.08 -12.43 -0.72
N VAL A 33 -12.57 -11.93 -1.86
CA VAL A 33 -12.35 -10.50 -2.13
C VAL A 33 -12.86 -10.14 -3.51
N GLU A 34 -12.96 -8.85 -3.80
CA GLU A 34 -13.26 -8.38 -5.15
C GLU A 34 -12.06 -8.52 -6.10
N ALA A 35 -12.33 -8.67 -7.40
CA ALA A 35 -11.31 -8.78 -8.44
C ALA A 35 -10.33 -7.58 -8.48
N ARG A 36 -10.77 -6.38 -8.04
CA ARG A 36 -9.89 -5.21 -7.93
C ARG A 36 -8.79 -5.41 -6.87
N SER A 37 -9.12 -6.07 -5.77
CA SER A 37 -8.18 -6.38 -4.68
C SER A 37 -7.16 -7.41 -5.12
N VAL A 38 -7.59 -8.39 -5.91
CA VAL A 38 -6.67 -9.38 -6.52
C VAL A 38 -5.65 -8.67 -7.41
N ARG A 39 -6.07 -7.78 -8.30
CA ARG A 39 -5.14 -7.03 -9.16
C ARG A 39 -4.12 -6.25 -8.33
N ARG A 40 -4.59 -5.58 -7.27
CA ARG A 40 -3.72 -4.88 -6.31
C ARG A 40 -2.72 -5.81 -5.63
N TYR A 41 -3.13 -7.02 -5.25
CA TYR A 41 -2.23 -8.00 -4.64
C TYR A 41 -1.18 -8.53 -5.62
N ILE A 42 -1.56 -8.75 -6.88
CA ILE A 42 -0.60 -9.16 -7.91
C ILE A 42 0.44 -8.07 -8.15
N THR A 43 0.03 -6.80 -8.23
CA THR A 43 0.96 -5.67 -8.34
C THR A 43 1.92 -5.62 -7.14
N MET A 44 1.41 -5.75 -5.91
CA MET A 44 2.25 -5.81 -4.72
C MET A 44 3.25 -6.98 -4.75
N LEU A 45 2.87 -8.16 -5.28
CA LEU A 45 3.80 -9.27 -5.45
C LEU A 45 4.91 -8.95 -6.48
N GLN A 46 4.57 -8.25 -7.56
CA GLN A 46 5.56 -7.80 -8.55
C GLN A 46 6.52 -6.75 -7.97
N ASP A 47 6.01 -5.82 -7.17
CA ASP A 47 6.78 -4.75 -6.55
C ASP A 47 7.82 -5.30 -5.56
N ILE A 48 7.53 -6.42 -4.88
CA ILE A 48 8.47 -7.11 -3.97
C ILE A 48 9.38 -8.11 -4.69
N GLY A 49 9.41 -8.10 -6.03
CA GLY A 49 10.32 -8.89 -6.84
C GLY A 49 9.86 -10.32 -7.15
N ILE A 50 8.62 -10.69 -6.84
CA ILE A 50 8.05 -11.97 -7.28
C ILE A 50 7.67 -11.85 -8.76
N PRO A 51 8.21 -12.69 -9.67
CA PRO A 51 7.97 -12.58 -11.09
C PRO A 51 6.61 -13.18 -11.48
N VAL A 52 5.52 -12.49 -11.14
CA VAL A 52 4.16 -12.84 -11.56
C VAL A 52 3.89 -12.27 -12.96
N GLU A 53 3.45 -13.12 -13.88
CA GLU A 53 3.10 -12.76 -15.25
C GLU A 53 1.59 -12.90 -15.48
N ALA A 54 1.02 -11.92 -16.17
CA ALA A 54 -0.36 -11.98 -16.65
C ALA A 54 -0.39 -12.49 -18.09
N VAL A 55 -0.96 -13.67 -18.30
CA VAL A 55 -1.13 -14.26 -19.64
C VAL A 55 -2.53 -13.94 -20.14
N ARG A 56 -2.65 -13.38 -21.35
CA ARG A 56 -3.95 -13.12 -22.00
C ARG A 56 -4.41 -14.35 -22.79
N GLY A 57 -5.73 -14.60 -22.84
CA GLY A 57 -6.33 -15.66 -23.66
C GLY A 57 -7.44 -16.45 -22.95
N ARG A 58 -8.04 -17.44 -23.64
CA ARG A 58 -9.13 -18.30 -23.13
C ARG A 58 -8.72 -19.18 -21.93
N TYR A 59 -7.42 -19.43 -21.80
CA TYR A 59 -6.77 -20.07 -20.63
C TYR A 59 -5.79 -19.10 -19.94
N GLY A 60 -6.01 -17.79 -20.12
CA GLY A 60 -5.20 -16.74 -19.54
C GLY A 60 -5.42 -16.61 -18.03
N GLY A 61 -4.47 -15.98 -17.35
CA GLY A 61 -4.44 -15.88 -15.90
C GLY A 61 -3.07 -15.45 -15.41
N TYR A 62 -2.94 -15.35 -14.10
CA TYR A 62 -1.67 -15.09 -13.45
C TYR A 62 -0.90 -16.40 -13.27
N ARG A 63 0.42 -16.33 -13.45
CA ARG A 63 1.35 -17.44 -13.18
C ARG A 63 2.71 -16.89 -12.77
N LEU A 64 3.50 -17.69 -12.07
CA LEU A 64 4.92 -17.38 -11.86
C LEU A 64 5.70 -17.62 -13.16
N ARG A 65 6.71 -16.78 -13.43
CA ARG A 65 7.60 -16.95 -14.57
C ARG A 65 8.28 -18.33 -14.54
N PRO A 66 8.33 -19.07 -15.66
CA PRO A 66 9.05 -20.35 -15.74
C PRO A 66 10.51 -20.19 -15.33
N GLY A 67 11.02 -21.07 -14.46
CA GLY A 67 12.39 -21.01 -13.93
C GLY A 67 12.53 -20.31 -12.58
N PHE A 68 11.46 -19.73 -12.03
CA PHE A 68 11.41 -19.33 -10.62
C PHE A 68 11.16 -20.57 -9.74
N THR A 69 12.22 -21.10 -9.14
CA THR A 69 12.13 -22.13 -8.10
C THR A 69 12.28 -21.41 -6.75
N PRO A 70 11.23 -21.30 -5.93
CA PRO A 70 11.37 -20.88 -4.54
C PRO A 70 12.38 -21.81 -3.86
N PRO A 71 13.34 -21.33 -3.05
CA PRO A 71 14.29 -22.21 -2.37
C PRO A 71 13.57 -23.32 -1.59
N ALA A 72 14.17 -24.51 -1.49
CA ALA A 72 13.52 -25.70 -0.91
C ALA A 72 13.00 -25.52 0.54
N ASN A 73 13.49 -24.48 1.22
CA ASN A 73 13.03 -24.02 2.53
C ASN A 73 12.41 -22.63 2.41
N PHE A 74 11.45 -22.44 1.49
CA PHE A 74 10.81 -21.16 1.24
C PHE A 74 9.94 -20.74 2.44
N ASP A 75 10.59 -20.16 3.44
CA ASP A 75 9.92 -19.39 4.48
C ASP A 75 9.49 -18.07 3.85
N CYS A 76 8.21 -18.01 3.52
CA CYS A 76 7.60 -16.83 2.92
C CYS A 76 7.74 -15.60 3.81
N LEU A 77 7.76 -15.75 5.14
CA LEU A 77 7.99 -14.63 6.06
C LEU A 77 9.45 -14.19 5.97
N ALA A 78 10.41 -15.10 6.02
CA ALA A 78 11.83 -14.77 5.87
C ALA A 78 12.14 -14.14 4.50
N TYR A 79 11.58 -14.69 3.43
CA TYR A 79 11.73 -14.13 2.08
C TYR A 79 11.04 -12.77 1.95
N THR A 80 9.86 -12.59 2.54
CA THR A 80 9.18 -11.28 2.56
C THR A 80 9.99 -10.27 3.36
N ILE A 81 10.50 -10.63 4.54
CA ILE A 81 11.39 -9.76 5.34
C ILE A 81 12.64 -9.39 4.55
N GLN A 82 13.27 -10.35 3.87
CA GLN A 82 14.51 -10.15 3.13
C GLN A 82 14.28 -9.35 1.84
N ALA A 83 13.22 -9.63 1.09
CA ALA A 83 12.81 -8.85 -0.08
C ALA A 83 12.37 -7.43 0.33
N PHE A 84 11.65 -7.28 1.45
CA PHE A 84 11.30 -5.97 2.00
C PHE A 84 12.53 -5.15 2.41
N ALA A 85 13.55 -5.81 2.99
CA ALA A 85 14.80 -5.17 3.39
C ALA A 85 15.72 -4.84 2.19
N ALA A 86 15.56 -5.54 1.06
CA ALA A 86 16.35 -5.34 -0.14
C ALA A 86 15.81 -4.26 -1.09
N ILE A 87 14.64 -3.67 -0.82
CA ILE A 87 14.08 -2.55 -1.59
C ILE A 87 14.83 -1.27 -1.17
N PRO A 88 15.74 -0.73 -2.01
CA PRO A 88 16.69 0.31 -1.61
C PRO A 88 16.07 1.71 -1.50
N SER A 89 14.75 1.85 -1.67
CA SER A 89 14.06 3.14 -1.83
C SER A 89 12.89 3.35 -0.87
N ARG A 90 12.84 2.62 0.25
CA ARG A 90 11.81 2.85 1.27
C ARG A 90 12.14 4.04 2.14
N TRP A 91 11.22 4.99 2.14
CA TRP A 91 11.25 6.09 3.07
C TRP A 91 10.69 5.64 4.41
N LEU A 92 11.42 5.93 5.48
CA LEU A 92 10.88 5.89 6.83
C LEU A 92 10.23 7.24 7.13
N ALA A 93 8.91 7.26 7.12
CA ALA A 93 8.13 8.41 7.58
C ALA A 93 7.89 8.30 9.09
N GLU A 94 8.48 9.20 9.87
CA GLU A 94 8.13 9.40 11.28
C GLU A 94 7.33 10.68 11.44
N VAL A 95 6.12 10.56 11.98
CA VAL A 95 5.17 11.65 12.08
C VAL A 95 4.55 11.67 13.48
N LEU A 96 4.60 12.82 14.14
CA LEU A 96 3.98 13.03 15.43
C LEU A 96 2.55 13.58 15.23
N LEU A 97 1.56 12.76 15.52
CA LEU A 97 0.14 13.13 15.46
C LEU A 97 -0.28 13.75 16.80
N GLN A 98 -1.03 14.85 16.73
CA GLN A 98 -1.62 15.53 17.90
C GLN A 98 -2.97 14.89 18.26
N THR A 99 -2.94 13.60 18.56
CA THR A 99 -4.12 12.78 18.87
C THR A 99 -3.74 11.61 19.81
N SER A 100 -4.72 10.82 20.21
CA SER A 100 -4.53 9.62 21.03
C SER A 100 -4.62 8.35 20.18
N LEU A 101 -3.96 7.28 20.65
CA LEU A 101 -4.03 5.97 19.99
C LEU A 101 -5.48 5.49 19.79
N GLU A 102 -6.35 5.69 20.78
CA GLU A 102 -7.75 5.24 20.76
C GLU A 102 -8.55 5.86 19.62
N GLN A 103 -8.33 7.14 19.33
CA GLN A 103 -9.08 7.88 18.32
C GLN A 103 -8.78 7.44 16.89
N ILE A 104 -7.56 6.98 16.62
CA ILE A 104 -7.10 6.70 15.26
C ILE A 104 -6.77 5.23 15.00
N ARG A 105 -6.92 4.35 16.00
CA ARG A 105 -6.61 2.91 15.87
C ARG A 105 -7.40 2.23 14.77
N GLU A 106 -8.65 2.64 14.55
CA GLU A 106 -9.47 2.10 13.46
C GLU A 106 -9.11 2.70 12.10
N ALA A 107 -8.63 3.94 12.08
CA ALA A 107 -8.25 4.65 10.86
C ALA A 107 -6.86 4.26 10.34
N VAL A 108 -5.97 3.77 11.20
CA VAL A 108 -4.60 3.37 10.84
C VAL A 108 -4.44 1.86 10.91
N PRO A 109 -4.41 1.16 9.76
CA PRO A 109 -4.11 -0.26 9.73
C PRO A 109 -2.70 -0.56 10.24
N ALA A 110 -2.57 -1.57 11.10
CA ALA A 110 -1.26 -2.03 11.60
C ALA A 110 -0.31 -2.52 10.49
N THR A 111 -0.82 -2.80 9.29
CA THR A 111 -0.02 -3.14 8.12
C THR A 111 0.62 -1.93 7.45
N PHE A 112 0.13 -0.73 7.72
CA PHE A 112 0.60 0.50 7.09
C PHE A 112 1.61 1.22 7.99
N ALA A 113 1.32 1.33 9.28
CA ALA A 113 2.17 2.03 10.21
C ALA A 113 2.16 1.39 11.60
N THR A 114 3.28 1.52 12.31
CA THR A 114 3.35 1.27 13.75
C THR A 114 3.05 2.56 14.51
N LEU A 115 2.30 2.43 15.60
CA LEU A 115 1.88 3.55 16.44
C LEU A 115 2.45 3.39 17.84
N GLU A 116 3.02 4.46 18.38
CA GLU A 116 3.59 4.50 19.73
C GLU A 116 3.10 5.76 20.46
N GLN A 117 2.43 5.58 21.60
CA GLN A 117 1.97 6.72 22.40
C GLN A 117 3.16 7.33 23.14
N THR A 118 3.44 8.60 22.87
CA THR A 118 4.52 9.36 23.53
C THR A 118 3.92 10.49 24.37
N PRO A 119 4.70 11.10 25.29
CA PRO A 119 4.25 12.28 26.04
C PRO A 119 3.91 13.49 25.15
N ALA A 120 4.49 13.58 23.94
CA ALA A 120 4.29 14.70 23.02
C ALA A 120 3.15 14.48 22.00
N GLY A 121 2.52 13.30 22.02
CA GLY A 121 1.52 12.88 21.04
C GLY A 121 1.74 11.45 20.57
N LEU A 122 1.05 11.06 19.51
CA LEU A 122 1.12 9.72 18.96
C LEU A 122 2.16 9.66 17.82
N LEU A 123 3.22 8.90 18.02
CA LEU A 123 4.25 8.70 17.00
C LEU A 123 3.82 7.62 16.02
N LEU A 124 3.70 7.99 14.76
CA LEU A 124 3.42 7.11 13.63
C LEU A 124 4.72 6.86 12.88
N ARG A 125 5.10 5.58 12.70
CA ARG A 125 6.20 5.17 11.82
C ARG A 125 5.65 4.33 10.66
N ALA A 126 5.83 4.81 9.44
CA ALA A 126 5.45 4.10 8.22
C ALA A 126 6.67 3.91 7.33
N TYR A 127 6.74 2.73 6.70
CA TYR A 127 7.74 2.43 5.69
C TYR A 127 7.03 2.34 4.34
N ASP A 128 7.27 3.32 3.49
CA ASP A 128 6.58 3.44 2.20
C ASP A 128 7.59 3.86 1.13
N ASP A 129 7.48 3.29 -0.07
CA ASP A 129 8.28 3.67 -1.24
C ASP A 129 7.67 4.88 -1.98
N ASP A 130 6.44 5.26 -1.65
CA ASP A 130 5.73 6.42 -2.17
C ASP A 130 5.35 7.43 -1.06
N LEU A 131 6.07 8.55 -1.02
CA LEU A 131 5.77 9.66 -0.11
C LEU A 131 4.44 10.37 -0.43
N GLN A 132 3.96 10.34 -1.67
CA GLN A 132 2.66 10.92 -2.05
C GLN A 132 1.51 10.11 -1.45
N HIS A 133 1.63 8.79 -1.46
CA HIS A 133 0.68 7.91 -0.78
C HIS A 133 0.63 8.19 0.73
N THR A 134 1.81 8.30 1.36
CA THR A 134 1.91 8.66 2.78
C THR A 134 1.31 10.04 3.08
N ALA A 135 1.61 11.06 2.29
CA ALA A 135 1.09 12.41 2.47
C ALA A 135 -0.44 12.47 2.40
N ARG A 136 -1.04 11.81 1.40
CA ARG A 136 -2.50 11.72 1.26
C ARG A 136 -3.14 10.99 2.43
N PHE A 137 -2.51 9.92 2.90
CA PHE A 137 -2.98 9.21 4.08
C PHE A 137 -3.04 10.12 5.31
N LEU A 138 -1.96 10.89 5.56
CA LEU A 138 -1.90 11.83 6.69
C LEU A 138 -2.98 12.92 6.60
N ILE A 139 -3.23 13.46 5.40
CA ILE A 139 -4.31 14.43 5.18
C ILE A 139 -5.68 13.82 5.50
N ASN A 140 -5.92 12.58 5.07
CA ASN A 140 -7.18 11.88 5.31
C ASN A 140 -7.42 11.52 6.78
N LEU A 141 -6.38 11.48 7.62
CA LEU A 141 -6.55 11.31 9.07
C LEU A 141 -7.25 12.52 9.71
N GLY A 142 -7.19 13.69 9.09
CA GLY A 142 -7.90 14.89 9.55
C GLY A 142 -7.46 15.43 10.90
N CYS A 143 -6.29 15.02 11.41
CA CYS A 143 -5.73 15.49 12.67
C CYS A 143 -4.47 16.33 12.44
N PRO A 144 -4.14 17.29 13.33
CA PRO A 144 -2.88 18.03 13.24
C PRO A 144 -1.70 17.08 13.44
N PHE A 145 -0.65 17.25 12.63
CA PHE A 145 0.54 16.42 12.71
C PHE A 145 1.82 17.20 12.40
N ARG A 146 2.96 16.65 12.82
CA ARG A 146 4.29 17.17 12.50
C ARG A 146 5.16 16.05 11.94
N VAL A 147 5.67 16.25 10.73
CA VAL A 147 6.64 15.33 10.11
C VAL A 147 8.01 15.53 10.79
N LEU A 148 8.59 14.44 11.27
CA LEU A 148 9.95 14.41 11.83
C LEU A 148 10.96 14.00 10.75
N GLN A 149 10.60 13.02 9.93
CA GLN A 149 11.34 12.58 8.74
C GLN A 149 10.42 11.82 7.77
N PRO A 150 10.80 11.67 6.49
CA PRO A 150 11.90 12.39 5.85
C PRO A 150 11.47 13.83 5.48
N PRO A 151 12.40 14.80 5.34
CA PRO A 151 12.05 16.17 4.95
C PRO A 151 11.37 16.24 3.56
N GLU A 152 11.63 15.28 2.69
CA GLU A 152 10.99 15.12 1.38
C GLU A 152 9.46 14.96 1.50
N LEU A 153 8.96 14.37 2.60
CA LEU A 153 7.53 14.25 2.85
C LEU A 153 6.89 15.62 3.08
N VAL A 154 7.59 16.55 3.72
CA VAL A 154 7.13 17.93 3.91
C VAL A 154 7.02 18.64 2.57
N GLU A 155 7.97 18.42 1.67
CA GLU A 155 7.95 19.01 0.32
C GLU A 155 6.79 18.45 -0.52
N VAL A 156 6.50 17.16 -0.39
CA VAL A 156 5.32 16.55 -1.02
C VAL A 156 4.01 17.15 -0.47
N LEU A 157 3.89 17.30 0.85
CA LEU A 157 2.72 17.91 1.48
C LEU A 157 2.51 19.36 1.04
N ARG A 158 3.59 20.15 0.94
CA ARG A 158 3.55 21.53 0.45
C ARG A 158 3.01 21.60 -0.96
N ARG A 159 3.54 20.79 -1.88
CA ARG A 159 3.07 20.72 -3.27
C ARG A 159 1.59 20.30 -3.38
N LEU A 160 1.14 19.39 -2.54
CA LEU A 160 -0.28 19.00 -2.48
C LEU A 160 -1.16 20.17 -2.01
N ALA A 161 -0.73 20.91 -0.98
CA ALA A 161 -1.46 22.07 -0.49
C ALA A 161 -1.55 23.19 -1.56
N GLU A 162 -0.44 23.48 -2.25
CA GLU A 162 -0.39 24.44 -3.36
C GLU A 162 -1.35 24.04 -4.48
N SER A 163 -1.34 22.76 -4.88
CA SER A 163 -2.23 22.24 -5.92
C SER A 163 -3.71 22.40 -5.53
N ILE A 164 -4.07 22.10 -4.28
CA ILE A 164 -5.45 22.26 -3.78
C ILE A 164 -5.87 23.74 -3.83
N LEU A 165 -4.99 24.65 -3.41
CA LEU A 165 -5.25 26.09 -3.44
C LEU A 165 -5.43 26.60 -4.88
N ASP A 166 -4.65 26.10 -5.83
CA ASP A 166 -4.77 26.49 -7.24
C ASP A 166 -6.09 26.00 -7.85
N PHE A 167 -6.52 24.77 -7.54
CA PHE A 167 -7.84 24.28 -7.97
C PHE A 167 -8.98 25.13 -7.41
N THR A 168 -8.90 25.59 -6.15
CA THR A 168 -9.93 26.46 -5.58
C THR A 168 -9.99 27.86 -6.20
N LYS A 169 -8.89 28.36 -6.77
CA LYS A 169 -8.84 29.66 -7.46
C LYS A 169 -9.31 29.60 -8.92
N ALA A 170 -9.15 28.44 -9.57
CA ALA A 170 -9.62 28.23 -10.94
C ALA A 170 -11.17 28.24 -11.06
N ASP A 171 -11.86 27.97 -9.95
CA ASP A 171 -13.33 27.93 -9.86
C ASP A 171 -13.98 29.31 -10.12
N GLU A 172 -13.30 30.43 -9.83
CA GLU A 172 -13.85 31.78 -10.04
C GLU A 172 -14.01 32.18 -11.52
N LYS A 173 -13.41 31.46 -12.48
CA LYS A 173 -13.52 31.77 -13.91
C LYS A 173 -14.32 30.75 -14.74
N GLY A 174 -14.82 29.67 -14.13
CA GLY A 174 -15.35 28.52 -14.87
C GLY A 174 -16.85 28.23 -14.71
N PHE A 175 -17.52 28.70 -13.65
CA PHE A 175 -18.88 28.27 -13.35
C PHE A 175 -20.02 29.17 -13.90
N SER A 176 -19.69 30.29 -14.55
CA SER A 176 -20.70 31.19 -15.15
C SER A 176 -20.92 30.91 -16.64
N SER A 177 -21.27 29.68 -17.03
CA SER A 177 -21.86 29.42 -18.35
C SER A 177 -22.55 28.05 -18.42
N ALA A 178 -23.52 27.79 -17.54
CA ALA A 178 -24.55 26.76 -17.75
C ALA A 178 -25.63 26.84 -16.66
N LEU A 179 -26.48 27.87 -16.71
CA LEU A 179 -27.86 27.81 -16.23
C LEU A 179 -28.75 28.56 -17.21
#